data_AF-A0A3A5KL02-F1
#
_entry.id   AF-A0A3A5KL02-F1
#
_cell.length_a   1.000
_cell.length_b   1.000
_cell.length_c   1.000
_cell.angle_alpha   90.00
_cell.angle_beta   90.00
_cell.angle_gamma   90.00
#
_symmetry.space_group_name_H-M   'P 1'
#
loop_
_entity.id
_entity.type
_entity.pdbx_description
1 polymer ?
#
loop_
_entity_poly.entity_id
_entity_poly.type
_entity_poly.pdbx_seq_one_letter_code
_entity_poly.pdbx_strand_id
1 'polypeptide(L)' 'MKSDFAAARLHLERACHYLRGDDETSSEAVSALDLLIEAIVAAQYTRPAAEVVDFPRSARLR' A
#
# COMPACT_ATOMS: atom_id res chain seq x y z
N MET A 1 7.15 -14.56 -9.09
CA MET A 1 7.06 -13.23 -9.73
C MET A 1 6.58 -12.25 -8.65
N LYS A 2 7.24 -11.10 -8.45
CA LYS A 2 6.74 -10.06 -7.54
C LYS A 2 5.87 -9.09 -8.33
N SER A 3 4.76 -8.64 -7.76
CA SER A 3 3.90 -7.64 -8.39
C SER A 3 4.63 -6.30 -8.48
N ASP A 4 4.45 -5.59 -9.59
CA ASP A 4 4.95 -4.22 -9.75
C ASP A 4 3.91 -3.23 -9.19
N PHE A 5 4.00 -2.97 -7.89
CA PHE A 5 3.11 -2.04 -7.19
C PHE A 5 3.28 -0.59 -7.66
N ALA A 6 4.47 -0.20 -8.15
CA ALA A 6 4.71 1.14 -8.64
C ALA A 6 3.98 1.38 -9.97
N ALA A 7 4.06 0.43 -10.90
CA ALA A 7 3.32 0.49 -12.15
C ALA A 7 1.81 0.46 -11.90
N ALA A 8 1.33 -0.44 -11.03
CA ALA A 8 -0.09 -0.52 -10.71
C ALA A 8 -0.65 0.80 -10.13
N ARG A 9 0.07 1.41 -9.17
CA ARG A 9 -0.31 2.71 -8.60
C ARG A 9 -0.40 3.81 -9.66
N LEU A 10 0.60 3.90 -10.55
CA LEU A 10 0.60 4.88 -11.65
C LEU A 10 -0.62 4.75 -12.56
N HIS A 11 -1.04 3.52 -12.87
CA HIS A 11 -2.21 3.29 -13.72
C HIS A 11 -3.53 3.63 -13.03
N LEU A 12 -3.65 3.36 -11.72
CA LEU A 12 -4.84 3.75 -10.94
C LEU A 12 -4.94 5.27 -10.80
N GLU A 13 -3.84 5.97 -10.50
CA GLU A 13 -3.82 7.44 -10.43
C GLU A 13 -4.26 8.08 -11.77
N ARG A 14 -3.86 7.48 -12.89
CA ARG A 14 -4.32 7.89 -14.23
C ARG A 14 -5.81 7.62 -14.43
N ALA A 15 -6.33 6.50 -13.96
CA ALA A 15 -7.76 6.21 -14.04
C ALA A 15 -8.58 7.23 -13.25
N CYS A 16 -8.16 7.60 -12.03
CA CYS A 16 -8.80 8.68 -11.26
C CYS A 16 -8.78 10.01 -12.03
N HIS A 17 -7.69 10.32 -12.73
CA HIS A 17 -7.61 11.55 -13.53
C HIS A 17 -8.64 11.57 -14.68
N TYR A 18 -8.95 10.43 -15.29
CA TYR A 18 -9.92 10.35 -16.39
C TYR A 18 -11.38 10.31 -15.90
N LEU A 19 -11.63 9.84 -14.68
CA LEU A 19 -12.97 9.72 -14.09
C LEU A 19 -13.39 10.97 -13.29
N ARG A 20 -13.17 12.17 -13.86
CA ARG A 20 -13.56 13.45 -13.26
C ARG A 20 -14.95 13.92 -13.68
N GLY A 21 -15.83 12.99 -14.08
CA GLY A 21 -17.21 13.32 -14.39
C GLY A 21 -17.97 13.72 -13.13
N ASP A 22 -18.99 14.57 -13.30
CA ASP A 22 -19.90 14.99 -12.22
C ASP A 22 -21.05 13.97 -12.01
N ASP A 23 -20.98 12.80 -12.64
CA ASP A 23 -21.96 11.73 -12.50
C ASP A 23 -21.65 10.80 -11.31
N GLU A 24 -22.69 10.15 -10.81
CA GLU A 24 -22.60 9.23 -9.67
C GLU A 24 -21.62 8.07 -9.94
N THR A 25 -21.61 7.53 -11.16
CA THR A 25 -20.71 6.43 -11.53
C THR A 25 -19.25 6.87 -11.49
N SER A 26 -18.92 8.06 -11.97
CA SER A 26 -17.57 8.64 -11.87
C SER A 26 -17.15 8.79 -10.40
N SER A 27 -18.03 9.30 -9.54
CA SER A 27 -17.78 9.46 -8.10
C SER A 27 -17.53 8.13 -7.39
N GLU A 28 -18.39 7.13 -7.64
CA GLU A 28 -18.26 5.78 -7.07
C GLU A 28 -16.98 5.10 -7.56
N ALA A 29 -16.68 5.21 -8.85
CA ALA A 29 -15.50 4.60 -9.44
C ALA A 29 -14.20 5.22 -8.89
N VAL A 30 -14.12 6.54 -8.73
CA VAL A 30 -12.98 7.21 -8.08
C VAL A 30 -12.82 6.73 -6.64
N SER A 31 -13.92 6.65 -5.88
CA SER A 31 -13.89 6.16 -4.50
C SER A 31 -13.36 4.72 -4.41
N ALA A 32 -13.75 3.85 -5.34
CA ALA A 32 -13.23 2.48 -5.40
C ALA A 32 -11.74 2.43 -5.79
N LEU A 33 -11.30 3.29 -6.71
CA LEU A 33 -9.89 3.38 -7.10
C LEU A 33 -9.01 3.85 -5.95
N ASP A 34 -9.49 4.78 -5.12
CA ASP A 34 -8.75 5.26 -3.94
C ASP A 34 -8.49 4.11 -2.95
N LEU A 35 -9.48 3.26 -2.67
CA LEU A 35 -9.30 2.07 -1.83
C LEU A 35 -8.24 1.10 -2.39
N LEU A 36 -8.18 0.94 -3.71
CA LEU A 36 -7.18 0.10 -4.36
C LEU A 36 -5.77 0.71 -4.26
N ILE A 37 -5.65 2.03 -4.43
CA ILE A 37 -4.39 2.74 -4.27
C ILE A 37 -3.87 2.58 -2.84
N GLU A 38 -4.74 2.75 -1.84
CA GLU A 38 -4.38 2.54 -0.43
C GLU A 38 -3.89 1.11 -0.16
N ALA A 39 -4.60 0.09 -0.66
CA ALA A 39 -4.21 -1.30 -0.50
C ALA A 39 -2.84 -1.60 -1.13
N ILE A 40 -2.55 -1.02 -2.31
CA ILE A 40 -1.27 -1.19 -3.00
C ILE A 40 -0.15 -0.47 -2.25
N VAL A 41 -0.38 0.75 -1.76
CA VAL A 41 0.59 1.49 -0.94
C VAL A 41 0.89 0.70 0.34
N ALA A 42 -0.14 0.19 1.01
CA ALA A 42 0.04 -0.66 2.18
C ALA A 42 0.91 -1.88 1.84
N ALA A 43 0.60 -2.62 0.76
CA ALA A 43 1.40 -3.76 0.33
C ALA A 43 2.84 -3.40 -0.07
N GLN A 44 3.06 -2.25 -0.70
CA GLN A 44 4.37 -1.79 -1.15
C GLN A 44 5.30 -1.44 0.02
N TYR A 45 4.74 -0.82 1.06
CA TYR A 45 5.51 -0.32 2.22
C TYR A 45 5.34 -1.18 3.48
N THR A 46 4.59 -2.28 3.41
CA THR A 46 4.52 -3.25 4.50
C THR A 46 5.91 -3.79 4.75
N ARG A 47 6.47 -3.46 5.92
CA ARG A 47 7.76 -3.96 6.34
C ARG A 47 7.65 -5.48 6.51
N PRO A 48 8.62 -6.26 6.00
CA PRO A 48 8.71 -7.67 6.35
C PRO A 48 8.74 -7.82 7.87
N ALA A 49 8.09 -8.86 8.39
CA ALA A 49 8.21 -9.20 9.81
C ALA A 49 9.70 -9.28 10.16
N ALA A 50 10.15 -8.38 11.04
CA ALA A 50 11.52 -8.39 11.51
C ALA A 50 11.66 -9.45 12.61
N GLU A 51 12.78 -10.15 12.60
CA GLU A 51 13.12 -11.05 13.71
C GLU A 51 13.34 -10.21 14.97
N VAL A 52 12.55 -10.49 16.01
CA VAL A 52 12.74 -9.90 17.33
C VAL A 52 13.88 -10.65 18.00
N VAL A 53 15.01 -9.99 18.20
CA VAL A 53 16.17 -10.57 18.90
C VAL A 53 16.05 -10.26 20.39
N ASP A 54 16.06 -11.29 21.23
CA ASP A 54 16.04 -11.14 22.68
C ASP A 54 17.30 -10.45 23.19
N PHE A 55 17.12 -9.48 24.11
CA PHE A 55 18.25 -8.82 24.77
C PHE A 55 18.98 -9.82 25.69
N PRO A 56 20.31 -9.98 25.58
CA PRO A 56 21.03 -10.95 26.39
C PRO A 56 20.98 -10.57 27.86
N ARG A 57 20.22 -11.34 28.66
CA ARG A 57 20.10 -11.17 30.12
C ARG A 57 21.35 -11.59 30.90
N SER A 58 22.37 -12.12 30.21
CA SER A 58 23.55 -12.76 30.82
C SER A 58 24.72 -11.81 31.11
N ALA A 59 24.58 -10.49 30.95
CA ALA A 59 25.63 -9.52 31.30
C ALA A 59 25.68 -9.18 32.81
N ARG A 60 25.16 -10.05 33.68
CA ARG A 60 25.40 -10.01 35.12
C ARG A 60 25.82 -11.39 35.62
N LEU A 61 27.00 -11.81 35.20
CA LEU A 61 27.81 -12.77 35.92
C LEU A 61 29.18 -12.14 36.15
N ARG A 62 29.27 -11.32 37.20
CA ARG A 62 30.33 -11.26 38.22
C ARG A 62 30.11 -10.06 39.12
#